data_AF-A0A3N5I3K0-F1
#
_entry.id   AF-A0A3N5I3K0-F1
#
_cell.length_a   1.000
_cell.length_b   1.000
_cell.length_c   1.000
_cell.angle_alpha   90.00
_cell.angle_beta   90.00
_cell.angle_gamma   90.00
#
_symmetry.space_group_name_H-M   'P 1'
#
loop_
_entity.id
_entity.type
_entity.pdbx_description
1 polymer ?
#
loop_
_entity_poly.entity_id
_entity_poly.type
_entity_poly.pdbx_seq_one_letter_code
_entity_poly.pdbx_strand_id
1 'polypeptide(L)'
;MPMTNQEEVTMEEVVRYPGEMLWETLREFPGKGEVTVLRDEGKGKAKTIIVRLPAGGQIIPHSHVAPVQHYVLEGEYETQGKTLGRGAYRFLPKHADVSTIFTKDGVTILMIYDAASE
;
A
#
# COMPACT_ATOMS: atom_id res chain seq x y z
N MET A 1 -32.96 24.28 -12.51
CA MET A 1 -32.73 23.12 -11.62
C MET A 1 -31.56 23.47 -10.73
N PRO A 2 -31.61 23.30 -9.40
CA PRO A 2 -30.52 23.75 -8.55
C PRO A 2 -29.31 22.83 -8.72
N MET A 3 -28.14 23.44 -8.84
CA MET A 3 -26.84 22.80 -8.95
C MET A 3 -26.52 22.09 -7.63
N THR A 4 -26.11 20.83 -7.73
CA THR A 4 -25.67 20.02 -6.59
C THR A 4 -24.47 20.69 -5.94
N ASN A 5 -24.59 21.09 -4.67
CA ASN A 5 -23.44 21.42 -3.83
C ASN A 5 -22.60 20.15 -3.71
N GLN A 6 -21.46 20.08 -4.40
CA GLN A 6 -20.40 19.17 -3.99
C GLN A 6 -19.79 19.79 -2.72
N GLU A 7 -20.07 19.19 -1.57
CA GLU A 7 -19.30 19.49 -0.37
C GLU A 7 -17.84 19.17 -0.66
N GLU A 8 -17.04 20.22 -0.79
CA GLU A 8 -15.60 20.13 -0.87
C GLU A 8 -15.12 19.60 0.48
N VAL A 9 -14.86 18.29 0.56
CA VAL A 9 -14.26 17.68 1.75
C VAL A 9 -12.83 18.20 1.82
N THR A 10 -12.61 19.23 2.64
CA THR A 10 -11.27 19.73 2.93
C THR A 10 -10.50 18.65 3.69
N MET A 11 -9.45 18.09 3.08
CA MET A 11 -8.53 17.23 3.79
C MET A 11 -7.76 18.05 4.83
N GLU A 12 -7.90 17.69 6.09
CA GLU A 12 -7.13 18.27 7.18
C GLU A 12 -5.71 17.68 7.20
N GLU A 13 -4.77 18.40 7.80
CA GLU A 13 -3.44 17.88 8.09
C GLU A 13 -3.54 16.66 9.01
N VAL A 14 -2.83 15.59 8.67
CA VAL A 14 -2.79 14.35 9.46
C VAL A 14 -1.36 14.02 9.83
N VAL A 15 -1.09 13.94 11.13
CA VAL A 15 0.16 13.40 11.70
C VAL A 15 -0.16 12.09 12.43
N ARG A 16 0.61 11.03 12.13
CA ARG A 16 0.45 9.70 12.71
C ARG A 16 1.82 9.11 13.05
N TYR A 17 1.87 8.33 14.13
CA TYR A 17 3.07 7.62 14.58
C TYR A 17 2.82 6.11 14.47
N PRO A 18 3.19 5.43 13.37
CA PRO A 18 2.86 4.02 13.14
C PRO A 18 3.37 3.05 14.22
N GLY A 19 4.39 3.45 14.99
CA GLY A 19 4.90 2.69 16.13
C GLY A 19 3.94 2.65 17.33
N GLU A 20 2.98 3.57 17.39
CA GLU A 20 1.99 3.69 18.48
C GLU A 20 0.58 3.27 18.03
N MET A 21 0.43 2.87 16.76
CA MET A 21 -0.86 2.50 16.18
C MET A 21 -1.15 1.01 16.30
N LEU A 22 -2.43 0.68 16.24
CA LEU A 22 -2.86 -0.71 16.07
C LEU A 22 -2.49 -1.20 14.66
N TRP A 23 -2.01 -2.45 14.63
CA TRP A 23 -1.73 -3.19 13.42
C TRP A 23 -2.80 -4.26 13.27
N GLU A 24 -3.42 -4.30 12.09
CA GLU A 24 -4.45 -5.26 11.76
C GLU A 24 -3.87 -6.35 10.87
N THR A 25 -4.53 -7.51 10.82
CA THR A 25 -4.21 -8.51 9.80
C THR A 25 -4.45 -7.92 8.41
N LEU A 26 -3.44 -8.02 7.56
CA LEU A 26 -3.51 -7.60 6.15
C LEU A 26 -4.64 -8.34 5.41
N ARG A 27 -5.55 -7.59 4.78
CA ARG A 27 -6.67 -8.14 4.00
C ARG A 27 -6.84 -7.48 2.63
N GLU A 28 -6.11 -6.41 2.36
CA GLU A 28 -6.18 -5.61 1.14
C GLU A 28 -5.73 -6.37 -0.12
N PHE A 29 -4.84 -7.35 0.05
CA PHE A 29 -4.34 -8.19 -1.03
C PHE A 29 -3.93 -9.56 -0.49
N PRO A 30 -3.88 -10.58 -1.36
CA PRO A 30 -3.65 -11.94 -0.90
C PRO A 30 -2.19 -12.17 -0.48
N GLY A 31 -2.00 -12.25 0.83
CA GLY A 31 -0.74 -12.53 1.52
C GLY A 31 -0.97 -12.62 3.02
N LYS A 32 0.05 -13.04 3.77
CA LYS A 32 0.03 -13.00 5.25
C LYS A 32 0.94 -11.88 5.72
N GLY A 33 0.38 -10.99 6.54
CA GLY A 33 1.10 -9.86 7.08
C GLY A 33 0.21 -9.01 7.96
N GLU A 34 0.72 -7.85 8.32
CA GLU A 34 0.01 -6.84 9.10
C GLU A 34 0.00 -5.52 8.36
N VAL A 35 -1.02 -4.72 8.60
CA VAL A 35 -1.22 -3.42 7.97
C VAL A 35 -1.63 -2.39 9.01
N THR A 36 -1.20 -1.15 8.80
CA THR A 36 -1.75 0.01 9.49
C THR A 36 -2.07 1.11 8.47
N VAL A 37 -3.17 1.82 8.67
CA VAL A 37 -3.69 2.81 7.73
C VAL A 37 -3.31 4.21 8.20
N LEU A 38 -2.55 4.95 7.38
CA LEU A 38 -2.12 6.31 7.68
C LEU A 38 -3.13 7.35 7.17
N ARG A 39 -3.73 7.08 6.01
CA ARG A 39 -4.72 7.92 5.35
C ARG A 39 -5.67 7.05 4.53
N ASP A 40 -6.96 7.32 4.61
CA ASP A 40 -7.99 6.66 3.80
C ASP A 40 -9.08 7.68 3.46
N GLU A 41 -9.27 7.98 2.18
CA GLU A 41 -10.28 8.92 1.69
C GLU A 41 -11.57 8.22 1.24
N GLY A 42 -11.64 6.89 1.39
CA GLY A 42 -12.77 6.07 0.99
C GLY A 42 -12.59 5.41 -0.38
N LYS A 43 -13.64 4.70 -0.80
CA LYS A 43 -13.60 3.80 -1.96
C LYS A 43 -13.24 4.53 -3.25
N GLY A 44 -12.21 4.02 -3.94
CA GLY A 44 -11.74 4.56 -5.23
C GLY A 44 -10.85 5.81 -5.10
N LYS A 45 -10.73 6.37 -3.89
CA LYS A 45 -9.88 7.53 -3.61
C LYS A 45 -8.50 7.08 -3.10
N ALA A 46 -7.65 8.06 -2.83
CA ALA A 46 -6.29 7.80 -2.44
C ALA A 46 -6.20 7.21 -1.02
N LYS A 47 -5.25 6.30 -0.80
CA LYS A 47 -5.03 5.61 0.47
C LYS A 47 -3.53 5.52 0.73
N THR A 48 -3.11 5.59 1.99
CA THR A 48 -1.72 5.36 2.39
C THR A 48 -1.69 4.40 3.56
N ILE A 49 -0.91 3.31 3.41
CA ILE A 49 -0.78 2.26 4.41
C ILE A 49 0.70 1.90 4.60
N ILE A 50 1.01 1.29 5.73
CA ILE A 50 2.27 0.55 5.90
C ILE A 50 1.92 -0.92 6.05
N VAL A 51 2.63 -1.77 5.33
CA VAL A 51 2.49 -3.23 5.39
C VAL A 51 3.77 -3.84 5.92
N ARG A 52 3.62 -4.83 6.82
CA ARG A 52 4.68 -5.70 7.30
C ARG A 52 4.41 -7.12 6.85
N LEU A 53 5.37 -7.68 6.11
CA LEU A 53 5.39 -9.11 5.83
C LEU A 53 6.43 -9.76 6.77
N PRO A 54 6.06 -10.85 7.46
CA PRO A 54 7.00 -11.58 8.30
C PRO A 54 8.05 -12.31 7.44
N ALA A 55 9.09 -12.86 8.07
CA ALA A 55 10.03 -13.77 7.42
C ALA A 55 9.29 -14.93 6.72
N GLY A 56 9.70 -15.25 5.50
CA GLY A 56 9.00 -16.19 4.63
C GLY A 56 7.68 -15.67 4.05
N GLY A 57 7.34 -14.41 4.26
CA GLY A 57 6.11 -13.77 3.79
C GLY A 57 6.02 -13.77 2.27
N GLN A 58 4.80 -13.97 1.77
CA GLN A 58 4.50 -14.00 0.33
C GLN A 58 3.25 -13.19 0.03
N ILE A 59 3.29 -12.52 -1.12
CA ILE A 59 2.10 -11.97 -1.77
C ILE A 59 1.97 -12.69 -3.11
N ILE A 60 0.81 -13.32 -3.31
CA ILE A 60 0.53 -14.05 -4.56
C ILE A 60 0.09 -13.06 -5.65
N PRO A 61 0.21 -13.45 -6.93
CA PRO A 61 -0.16 -12.58 -8.02
C PRO A 61 -1.59 -12.08 -7.94
N HIS A 62 -1.78 -10.78 -8.15
CA HIS A 62 -3.07 -10.11 -8.20
C HIS A 62 -2.95 -8.84 -9.04
N SER A 63 -4.06 -8.31 -9.54
CA SER A 63 -4.06 -7.10 -10.37
C SER A 63 -4.41 -5.88 -9.54
N HIS A 64 -3.72 -4.76 -9.79
CA HIS A 64 -4.06 -3.49 -9.15
C HIS A 64 -5.23 -2.79 -9.82
N VAL A 65 -6.21 -2.34 -9.02
CA VAL A 65 -7.35 -1.53 -9.48
C VAL A 65 -7.04 -0.02 -9.53
N ALA A 66 -5.91 0.40 -8.92
CA ALA A 66 -5.42 1.78 -8.87
C ALA A 66 -3.88 1.77 -8.97
N PRO A 67 -3.22 2.88 -9.38
CA PRO A 67 -1.77 2.97 -9.27
C PRO A 67 -1.31 2.83 -7.81
N VAL A 68 -0.20 2.11 -7.60
CA VAL A 68 0.36 1.87 -6.28
C VAL A 68 1.84 2.18 -6.29
N GLN A 69 2.32 2.84 -5.25
CA GLN A 69 3.73 3.16 -5.06
C GLN A 69 4.24 2.44 -3.82
N HIS A 70 5.39 1.78 -3.91
CA HIS A 70 6.08 1.17 -2.78
C HIS A 70 7.30 1.99 -2.43
N TYR A 71 7.56 2.13 -1.14
CA TYR A 71 8.84 2.54 -0.60
C TYR A 71 9.24 1.61 0.54
N VAL A 72 10.39 0.93 0.40
CA VAL A 72 10.84 -0.04 1.41
C VAL A 72 11.47 0.69 2.59
N LEU A 73 10.86 0.56 3.77
CA LEU A 73 11.32 1.18 5.00
C LEU A 73 12.37 0.32 5.71
N GLU A 74 12.16 -1.00 5.74
CA GLU A 74 13.02 -1.97 6.42
C GLU A 74 12.98 -3.32 5.70
N GLY A 75 14.05 -4.10 5.80
CA GLY A 75 14.16 -5.41 5.17
C GLY A 75 14.25 -5.34 3.64
N GLU A 76 13.85 -6.42 2.98
CA GLU A 76 13.85 -6.54 1.53
C GLU A 76 12.86 -7.58 1.02
N TYR A 77 12.49 -7.46 -0.25
CA TYR A 77 11.70 -8.47 -0.93
C TYR A 77 12.18 -8.72 -2.37
N GLU A 78 11.91 -9.93 -2.84
CA GLU A 78 12.18 -10.37 -4.20
C GLU A 78 10.91 -10.29 -5.05
N THR A 79 11.04 -9.80 -6.27
CA THR A 79 9.97 -9.76 -7.28
C THR A 79 10.59 -9.72 -8.67
N GLN A 80 10.04 -10.48 -9.64
CA GLN A 80 10.52 -10.46 -11.04
C GLN A 80 12.04 -10.63 -11.19
N GLY A 81 12.66 -11.48 -10.36
CA GLY A 81 14.11 -11.71 -10.36
C GLY A 81 14.96 -10.54 -9.84
N LYS A 82 14.34 -9.54 -9.18
CA LYS A 82 15.01 -8.41 -8.55
C LYS A 82 14.78 -8.42 -7.05
N THR A 83 15.81 -8.04 -6.29
CA THR A 83 15.70 -7.78 -4.85
C THR A 83 15.58 -6.28 -4.62
N LEU A 84 14.54 -5.87 -3.89
CA LEU A 84 14.25 -4.49 -3.53
C LEU A 84 14.35 -4.37 -2.02
N GLY A 85 15.45 -3.77 -1.54
CA GLY A 85 15.72 -3.54 -0.13
C GLY A 85 15.38 -2.12 0.32
N ARG A 86 15.66 -1.83 1.60
CA ARG A 86 15.46 -0.50 2.20
C ARG A 86 15.91 0.65 1.30
N GLY A 87 15.02 1.62 1.11
CA GLY A 87 15.22 2.80 0.25
C GLY A 87 14.81 2.59 -1.20
N ALA A 88 14.47 1.36 -1.61
CA ALA A 88 13.93 1.11 -2.94
C ALA A 88 12.53 1.73 -3.08
N TYR A 89 12.36 2.56 -4.11
CA TYR A 89 11.07 3.02 -4.59
C TYR A 89 10.64 2.19 -5.80
N ARG A 90 9.36 1.83 -5.87
CA ARG A 90 8.76 1.15 -7.03
C ARG A 90 7.39 1.73 -7.31
N PHE A 91 7.15 2.12 -8.56
CA PHE A 91 5.83 2.48 -9.05
C PHE A 91 5.19 1.29 -9.79
N LEU A 92 3.91 1.03 -9.51
CA LEU A 92 3.09 -0.01 -10.10
C LEU A 92 1.87 0.67 -10.74
N PRO A 93 1.76 0.71 -12.09
CA PRO A 93 0.65 1.37 -12.74
C PRO A 93 -0.68 0.62 -12.54
N LYS A 94 -1.80 1.32 -12.74
CA LYS A 94 -3.15 0.72 -12.78
C LYS A 94 -3.15 -0.46 -13.77
N HIS A 95 -3.84 -1.55 -13.42
CA HIS A 95 -3.89 -2.79 -14.20
C HIS A 95 -2.55 -3.52 -14.39
N ALA A 96 -1.48 -3.11 -13.71
CA ALA A 96 -0.30 -3.96 -13.61
C ALA A 96 -0.63 -5.22 -12.83
N ASP A 97 -0.26 -6.37 -13.39
CA ASP A 97 -0.21 -7.61 -12.65
C ASP A 97 0.97 -7.56 -11.68
N VAL A 98 0.66 -7.68 -10.40
CA VAL A 98 1.66 -7.85 -9.36
C VAL A 98 2.19 -9.27 -9.51
N SER A 99 3.45 -9.38 -9.92
CA SER A 99 4.15 -10.67 -9.84
C SER A 99 4.36 -11.06 -8.38
N THR A 100 4.59 -12.35 -8.13
CA THR A 100 4.90 -12.85 -6.78
C THR A 100 5.92 -11.97 -6.07
N ILE A 101 5.61 -11.62 -4.83
CA ILE A 101 6.55 -11.00 -3.89
C ILE A 101 6.88 -12.04 -2.83
N PHE A 102 8.16 -12.20 -2.54
CA PHE A 102 8.67 -13.04 -1.46
C PHE A 102 9.64 -12.24 -0.60
N THR A 103 9.58 -12.41 0.71
CA THR A 103 10.62 -11.90 1.61
C THR A 103 11.20 -13.03 2.44
N LYS A 104 12.52 -13.14 2.45
CA LYS A 104 13.23 -14.16 3.23
C LYS A 104 13.18 -13.82 4.72
N ASP A 105 13.61 -12.62 5.07
CA ASP A 105 13.82 -12.20 6.46
C ASP A 105 12.75 -11.22 6.99
N GLY A 106 11.78 -10.85 6.15
CA GLY A 106 10.72 -9.89 6.47
C GLY A 106 10.95 -8.53 5.79
N VAL A 107 9.87 -7.78 5.62
CA VAL A 107 9.93 -6.45 5.00
C VAL A 107 8.83 -5.54 5.51
N THR A 108 9.16 -4.25 5.68
CA THR A 108 8.21 -3.17 5.98
C THR A 108 8.15 -2.23 4.79
N ILE A 109 6.96 -2.02 4.23
CA ILE A 109 6.74 -1.27 2.99
C ILE A 109 5.71 -0.17 3.25
N LEU A 110 6.05 1.08 2.92
CA LEU A 110 5.06 2.14 2.74
C LEU A 110 4.39 1.94 1.37
N MET A 111 3.08 1.84 1.36
CA MET A 111 2.29 1.75 0.14
C MET A 111 1.39 2.98 -0.01
N ILE A 112 1.48 3.65 -1.15
CA ILE A 112 0.67 4.81 -1.51
C ILE A 112 -0.20 4.42 -2.69
N TYR A 113 -1.51 4.44 -2.50
CA TYR A 113 -2.50 4.27 -3.53
C TYR A 113 -2.91 5.65 -4.02
N ASP A 114 -2.74 5.88 -5.32
CA ASP A 114 -3.27 7.06 -5.97
C ASP A 114 -4.79 6.89 -6.13
N ALA A 115 -5.52 8.00 -6.22
CA ALA A 115 -6.94 7.93 -6.55
C ALA A 115 -7.10 7.28 -7.93
N ALA A 116 -7.99 6.29 -8.04
CA ALA A 116 -8.34 5.75 -9.33
C ALA A 116 -9.20 6.79 -10.05
N SER A 117 -8.64 7.50 -11.02
CA SER A 117 -9.48 8.27 -11.95
C SER A 117 -10.40 7.30 -12.67
N GLU A 118 -11.69 7.68 -12.78
CA GLU A 118 -12.61 7.09 -13.75
C GLU A 118 -12.11 7.34 -15.17
#